data_AF-A0A2E3WWB5-F1
#
_entry.id   AF-A0A2E3WWB5-F1
#
_cell.length_a   1.000
_cell.length_b   1.000
_cell.length_c   1.000
_cell.angle_alpha   90.00
_cell.angle_beta   90.00
_cell.angle_gamma   90.00
#
_symmetry.space_group_name_H-M   'P 1'
#
loop_
_entity.id
_entity.type
_entity.pdbx_description
1 polymer ?
#
loop_
_entity_poly.entity_id
_entity_poly.type
_entity_poly.pdbx_seq_one_letter_code
_entity_poly.pdbx_strand_id
1 'polypeptide(L)'
;MKAAEYIFKNEEPDDFSLAAFEERMTIIQGIRIFFLAAILFLTIVFQSIQPEFLNPEVWVPIYVILGISFLLNGLFLYAFKNLTHHWIANSIAFGYDAVVITSLIYFTGISQSVFLFMYLVYIVLCGLAYRRKGAIIMALWTSSLFSILMVLGPSLEGRSLYFAIAINNLAFLSVAVLSGILSEQFDFIGVELKERGRELASLKDFNQLIVENVGSGFLTVDPDFLISHCNNSATRILDDHMLVGKHLKEIFPSLHKRIVSLGEVDEPIRFEERYKNYREEQLIIESIVSLLEDSEQNSLGYVVMFQDLTEFKRLEFNMRQQEKMAAVGQLAAGIAHEIRNPLASISGSIQMLSTPDFSEDESQRLMRIVVREIDRLNNLINDFLEFVRPDKMKEEPLNLVGLMQEILEMVKLNQKLPQDVKQTFTRSTDRRILGDEDKLKQALLNIVINGYQAMEQVEEKELKVDCSESSGEFVLKIQDKGMGMDENNIRRLFEPFHTTKSKGTGLGLAITHKILENHQANVFVESAVGEGTTFIIKFQLADDDNPGNEAKISQVS
;
A
#
# COMPACT_ATOMS: atom_id res chain seq x y z
N MET A 1 -36.44 31.99 -14.59
CA MET A 1 -37.89 31.72 -14.52
C MET A 1 -38.29 30.28 -14.92
N LYS A 2 -37.46 29.50 -15.63
CA LYS A 2 -37.68 28.05 -15.86
C LYS A 2 -36.99 27.09 -14.85
N ALA A 3 -36.24 27.62 -13.88
CA ALA A 3 -35.61 26.84 -12.81
C ALA A 3 -36.44 26.79 -11.51
N ALA A 4 -37.54 27.54 -11.43
CA ALA A 4 -38.43 27.56 -10.26
C ALA A 4 -39.66 26.64 -10.40
N GLU A 5 -39.96 26.17 -11.61
CA GLU A 5 -41.06 25.21 -11.86
C GLU A 5 -40.68 23.75 -11.61
N TYR A 6 -39.38 23.45 -11.44
CA TYR A 6 -38.91 22.07 -11.22
C TYR A 6 -38.97 21.64 -9.73
N ILE A 7 -39.18 22.58 -8.80
CA ILE A 7 -39.21 22.28 -7.35
C ILE A 7 -40.64 21.94 -6.86
N PHE A 8 -41.67 22.12 -7.68
CA PHE A 8 -43.08 22.02 -7.23
C PHE A 8 -43.94 21.01 -7.99
N LYS A 9 -43.37 20.11 -8.79
CA LYS A 9 -44.17 19.13 -9.55
C LYS A 9 -43.63 17.71 -9.37
N ASN A 10 -44.43 16.90 -8.69
CA ASN A 10 -44.35 15.45 -8.55
C ASN A 10 -43.26 14.94 -7.59
N GLU A 11 -43.46 15.17 -6.29
CA GLU A 11 -43.26 14.07 -5.34
C GLU A 11 -44.57 13.28 -5.32
N GLU A 12 -44.72 12.31 -6.22
CA GLU A 12 -45.40 11.09 -5.78
C GLU A 12 -44.57 10.58 -4.61
N PRO A 13 -45.17 10.32 -3.44
CA PRO A 13 -44.43 9.76 -2.33
C PRO A 13 -43.79 8.46 -2.82
N ASP A 14 -42.45 8.39 -2.81
CA ASP A 14 -41.70 7.15 -2.96
C ASP A 14 -42.43 6.07 -2.16
N ASP A 15 -42.61 4.85 -2.69
CA ASP A 15 -43.35 3.75 -2.03
C ASP A 15 -42.86 3.55 -0.57
N PHE A 16 -41.58 3.83 -0.33
CA PHE A 16 -40.93 3.82 0.99
C PHE A 16 -41.42 4.93 1.95
N SER A 17 -41.73 6.12 1.42
CA SER A 17 -42.31 7.23 2.18
C SER A 17 -43.79 6.99 2.52
N LEU A 18 -44.53 6.27 1.67
CA LEU A 18 -45.91 5.86 1.97
C LEU A 18 -45.95 4.80 3.07
N ALA A 19 -45.09 3.78 2.99
CA ALA A 19 -44.99 2.73 4.02
C ALA A 19 -44.55 3.28 5.39
N ALA A 20 -43.53 4.15 5.42
CA ALA A 20 -43.10 4.80 6.66
C ALA A 20 -44.18 5.75 7.24
N PHE A 21 -44.95 6.42 6.37
CA PHE A 21 -46.10 7.22 6.78
C PHE A 21 -47.22 6.34 7.37
N GLU A 22 -47.53 5.20 6.75
CA GLU A 22 -48.52 4.23 7.24
C GLU A 22 -48.12 3.60 8.57
N GLU A 23 -46.85 3.24 8.76
CA GLU A 23 -46.33 2.71 10.02
C GLU A 23 -46.43 3.75 11.15
N ARG A 24 -45.92 4.95 10.90
CA ARG A 24 -46.04 6.09 11.83
C ARG A 24 -47.49 6.36 12.18
N MET A 25 -48.38 6.30 11.17
CA MET A 25 -49.79 6.56 11.40
C MET A 25 -50.49 5.45 12.16
N THR A 26 -50.10 4.20 11.96
CA THR A 26 -50.60 3.05 12.72
C THR A 26 -50.25 3.18 14.19
N ILE A 27 -49.00 3.60 14.50
CA ILE A 27 -48.57 3.86 15.89
C ILE A 27 -49.42 4.98 16.50
N ILE A 28 -49.62 6.08 15.77
CA ILE A 28 -50.43 7.22 16.23
C ILE A 28 -51.88 6.80 16.49
N GLN A 29 -52.47 5.97 15.61
CA GLN A 29 -53.82 5.42 15.81
C GLN A 29 -53.90 4.51 17.05
N GLY A 30 -52.89 3.67 17.26
CA GLY A 30 -52.77 2.84 18.46
C GLY A 30 -52.73 3.70 19.73
N ILE A 31 -51.96 4.78 19.73
CA ILE A 31 -51.88 5.72 20.86
C ILE A 31 -53.24 6.43 21.09
N ARG A 32 -53.93 6.87 20.03
CA ARG A 32 -55.27 7.50 20.15
C ARG A 32 -56.27 6.58 20.84
N ILE A 33 -56.35 5.33 20.38
CA ILE A 33 -57.27 4.32 20.95
C ILE A 33 -56.88 3.97 22.38
N PHE A 34 -55.58 3.88 22.67
CA PHE A 34 -55.08 3.68 24.03
C PHE A 34 -55.56 4.79 24.97
N PHE A 35 -55.47 6.06 24.57
CA PHE A 35 -55.97 7.16 25.38
C PHE A 35 -57.49 7.12 25.57
N LEU A 36 -58.26 6.77 24.53
CA LEU A 36 -59.71 6.60 24.64
C LEU A 36 -60.08 5.46 25.61
N ALA A 37 -59.35 4.34 25.56
CA ALA A 37 -59.48 3.22 26.48
C ALA A 37 -59.08 3.59 27.91
N ALA A 38 -58.00 4.37 28.08
CA ALA A 38 -57.59 4.88 29.38
C ALA A 38 -58.65 5.81 29.98
N ILE A 39 -59.29 6.66 29.19
CA ILE A 39 -60.42 7.51 29.63
C ILE A 39 -61.58 6.65 30.11
N LEU A 40 -61.99 5.65 29.33
CA LEU A 40 -63.08 4.75 29.70
C LEU A 40 -62.74 3.99 30.99
N PHE A 41 -61.53 3.45 31.08
CA PHE A 41 -61.06 2.75 32.26
C PHE A 41 -61.07 3.66 33.50
N LEU A 42 -60.50 4.86 33.40
CA LEU A 42 -60.48 5.83 34.49
C LEU A 42 -61.90 6.23 34.92
N THR A 43 -62.81 6.39 33.97
CA THR A 43 -64.23 6.68 34.21
C THR A 43 -64.91 5.54 34.99
N ILE A 44 -64.68 4.29 34.59
CA ILE A 44 -65.21 3.10 35.28
C ILE A 44 -64.64 2.98 36.69
N VAL A 45 -63.33 3.16 36.85
CA VAL A 45 -62.65 3.11 38.16
C VAL A 45 -63.19 4.18 39.09
N PHE A 46 -63.34 5.42 38.59
CA PHE A 46 -63.92 6.52 39.36
C PHE A 46 -65.35 6.20 39.82
N GLN A 47 -66.18 5.65 38.91
CA GLN A 47 -67.53 5.20 39.26
C GLN A 47 -67.52 4.12 40.35
N SER A 48 -66.58 3.17 40.28
CA SER A 48 -66.48 2.08 41.26
C SER A 48 -66.03 2.55 42.64
N ILE A 49 -65.23 3.61 42.73
CA ILE A 49 -64.72 4.14 44.01
C ILE A 49 -65.76 5.03 44.70
N GLN A 50 -66.58 5.77 43.94
CA GLN A 50 -67.56 6.70 44.47
C GLN A 50 -69.00 6.45 43.97
N PRO A 51 -69.59 5.25 44.16
CA PRO A 51 -70.87 4.90 43.56
C PRO A 51 -72.06 5.75 44.05
N GLU A 52 -72.01 6.26 45.29
CA GLU A 52 -73.10 7.04 45.90
C GLU A 52 -73.13 8.53 45.50
N PHE A 53 -72.11 9.02 44.79
CA PHE A 53 -71.94 10.45 44.49
C PHE A 53 -72.22 10.83 43.02
N LEU A 54 -72.76 9.91 42.23
CA LEU A 54 -72.79 10.03 40.77
C LEU A 54 -74.19 10.37 40.28
N ASN A 55 -74.40 11.63 39.89
CA ASN A 55 -75.62 12.05 39.19
C ASN A 55 -75.70 11.34 37.81
N PRO A 56 -76.74 10.53 37.52
CA PRO A 56 -76.92 9.88 36.22
C PRO A 56 -76.92 10.86 35.04
N GLU A 57 -77.32 12.11 35.26
CA GLU A 57 -77.33 13.17 34.24
C GLU A 57 -75.92 13.54 33.76
N VAL A 58 -74.86 13.20 34.53
CA VAL A 58 -73.47 13.47 34.18
C VAL A 58 -72.79 12.27 33.53
N TRP A 59 -72.96 11.05 34.07
CA TRP A 59 -72.21 9.89 33.60
C TRP A 59 -72.82 9.18 32.39
N VAL A 60 -74.15 9.19 32.24
CA VAL A 60 -74.80 8.58 31.08
C VAL A 60 -74.34 9.24 29.77
N PRO A 61 -74.30 10.59 29.65
CA PRO A 61 -73.74 11.24 28.46
C PRO A 61 -72.28 10.86 28.18
N ILE A 62 -71.44 10.74 29.22
CA ILE A 62 -70.03 10.38 29.08
C ILE A 62 -69.88 8.97 28.48
N TYR A 63 -70.60 7.98 29.02
CA TYR A 63 -70.57 6.62 28.48
C TYR A 63 -71.14 6.53 27.06
N VAL A 64 -72.19 7.30 26.76
CA VAL A 64 -72.74 7.38 25.40
C VAL A 64 -71.72 7.98 24.42
N ILE A 65 -71.06 9.08 24.80
CA ILE A 65 -70.02 9.72 23.99
C ILE A 65 -68.84 8.77 23.76
N LEU A 66 -68.35 8.11 24.80
CA LEU A 66 -67.26 7.14 24.69
C LEU A 66 -67.67 5.94 23.83
N GLY A 67 -68.87 5.39 24.03
CA GLY A 67 -69.40 4.28 23.24
C GLY A 67 -69.52 4.62 21.74
N ILE A 68 -70.03 5.80 21.42
CA ILE A 68 -70.07 6.32 20.04
C ILE A 68 -68.65 6.51 19.49
N SER A 69 -67.73 7.06 20.30
CA SER A 69 -66.34 7.25 19.89
C SER A 69 -65.62 5.93 19.61
N PHE A 70 -65.83 4.89 20.41
CA PHE A 70 -65.30 3.55 20.15
C PHE A 70 -65.88 2.93 18.88
N LEU A 71 -67.20 3.06 18.66
CA LEU A 71 -67.84 2.57 17.46
C LEU A 71 -67.29 3.26 16.21
N LEU A 72 -67.16 4.59 16.24
CA LEU A 72 -66.61 5.36 15.11
C LEU A 72 -65.13 5.07 14.88
N ASN A 73 -64.30 4.94 15.92
CA ASN A 73 -62.90 4.55 15.78
C ASN A 73 -62.77 3.10 15.25
N GLY A 74 -63.64 2.18 15.67
CA GLY A 74 -63.69 0.81 15.15
C GLY A 74 -64.07 0.75 13.67
N LEU A 75 -65.08 1.52 13.26
CA LEU A 75 -65.46 1.68 11.85
C LEU A 75 -64.34 2.33 11.04
N PHE A 76 -63.66 3.32 11.60
CA PHE A 76 -62.52 3.98 10.98
C PHE A 76 -61.36 3.00 10.74
N LEU A 77 -60.99 2.19 11.74
CA LEU A 77 -59.97 1.15 11.58
C LEU A 77 -60.35 0.09 10.54
N TYR A 78 -61.61 -0.34 10.53
CA TYR A 78 -62.10 -1.30 9.54
C TYR A 78 -62.04 -0.73 8.12
N ALA A 79 -62.42 0.53 7.94
CA ALA A 79 -62.37 1.22 6.66
C ALA A 79 -60.96 1.69 6.27
N PHE A 80 -60.01 1.72 7.22
CA PHE A 80 -58.67 2.32 7.06
C PHE A 80 -57.94 1.79 5.83
N LYS A 81 -57.95 0.47 5.61
CA LYS A 81 -57.27 -0.18 4.48
C LYS A 81 -57.87 0.14 3.10
N ASN A 82 -59.11 0.62 3.06
CA ASN A 82 -59.86 0.86 1.82
C ASN A 82 -60.02 2.37 1.52
N LEU A 83 -59.46 3.24 2.34
CA LEU A 83 -59.54 4.68 2.18
C LEU A 83 -58.48 5.16 1.17
N THR A 84 -58.92 5.64 0.01
CA THR A 84 -58.03 6.14 -1.04
C THR A 84 -57.22 7.36 -0.63
N HIS A 85 -57.67 8.12 0.37
CA HIS A 85 -57.04 9.36 0.84
C HIS A 85 -56.79 9.29 2.36
N HIS A 86 -55.81 8.47 2.77
CA HIS A 86 -55.44 8.28 4.18
C HIS A 86 -55.21 9.61 4.94
N TRP A 87 -54.56 10.60 4.31
CA TRP A 87 -54.24 11.86 4.99
C TRP A 87 -55.48 12.71 5.36
N ILE A 88 -56.53 12.71 4.51
CA ILE A 88 -57.79 13.45 4.75
C ILE A 88 -58.58 12.75 5.84
N ALA A 89 -58.73 11.43 5.72
CA ALA A 89 -59.50 10.62 6.67
C ALA A 89 -58.96 10.77 8.10
N ASN A 90 -57.64 10.74 8.23
CA ASN A 90 -56.97 10.94 9.50
C ASN A 90 -57.12 12.38 10.05
N SER A 91 -57.05 13.40 9.21
CA SER A 91 -57.29 14.79 9.62
C SER A 91 -58.70 14.98 10.17
N ILE A 92 -59.69 14.37 9.52
CA ILE A 92 -61.10 14.37 9.98
C ILE A 92 -61.20 13.66 11.33
N ALA A 93 -60.53 12.53 11.51
CA ALA A 93 -60.54 11.78 12.77
C ALA A 93 -59.98 12.60 13.94
N PHE A 94 -58.87 13.34 13.74
CA PHE A 94 -58.35 14.28 14.74
C PHE A 94 -59.33 15.41 15.07
N GLY A 95 -59.97 15.99 14.05
CA GLY A 95 -60.98 17.03 14.25
C GLY A 95 -62.20 16.53 15.05
N TYR A 96 -62.65 15.30 14.77
CA TYR A 96 -63.72 14.62 15.50
C TYR A 96 -63.34 14.37 16.97
N ASP A 97 -62.14 13.85 17.23
CA ASP A 97 -61.69 13.58 18.60
C ASP A 97 -61.62 14.87 19.44
N ALA A 98 -61.25 16.00 18.84
CA ALA A 98 -61.29 17.30 19.52
C ALA A 98 -62.70 17.66 20.00
N VAL A 99 -63.73 17.39 19.18
CA VAL A 99 -65.14 17.61 19.53
C VAL A 99 -65.60 16.65 20.62
N VAL A 100 -65.17 15.39 20.57
CA VAL A 100 -65.41 14.41 21.64
C VAL A 100 -64.81 14.89 22.96
N ILE A 101 -63.55 15.32 22.96
CA ILE A 101 -62.88 15.88 24.14
C ILE A 101 -63.63 17.13 24.64
N THR A 102 -64.05 18.03 23.75
CA THR A 102 -64.85 19.23 24.11
C THR A 102 -66.13 18.82 24.85
N SER A 103 -66.82 17.79 24.34
CA SER A 103 -68.07 17.30 24.91
C SER A 103 -67.83 16.67 26.29
N LEU A 104 -66.76 15.90 26.45
CA LEU A 104 -66.37 15.34 27.75
C LEU A 104 -66.07 16.44 28.78
N ILE A 105 -65.38 17.51 28.38
CA ILE A 105 -65.10 18.67 29.25
C ILE A 105 -66.39 19.38 29.66
N TYR A 106 -67.36 19.52 28.76
CA TYR A 106 -68.66 20.11 29.08
C TYR A 106 -69.39 19.32 30.19
N PHE A 107 -69.54 18.00 30.02
CA PHE A 107 -70.29 17.17 30.96
C PHE A 107 -69.57 16.97 32.30
N THR A 108 -68.23 16.97 32.32
CA THR A 108 -67.45 16.83 33.57
C THR A 108 -67.23 18.12 34.35
N GLY A 109 -67.75 19.24 33.84
CA GLY A 109 -67.56 20.56 34.45
C GLY A 109 -66.30 21.24 33.92
N ILE A 110 -66.50 22.34 33.22
CA ILE A 110 -65.49 23.01 32.40
C ILE A 110 -64.23 23.41 33.21
N SER A 111 -64.40 23.91 34.44
CA SER A 111 -63.29 24.40 35.28
C SER A 111 -62.55 23.33 36.07
N GLN A 112 -63.11 22.13 36.21
CA GLN A 112 -62.53 21.01 36.98
C GLN A 112 -62.26 19.76 36.13
N SER A 113 -62.52 19.83 34.82
CA SER A 113 -62.37 18.68 33.94
C SER A 113 -60.91 18.27 33.81
N VAL A 114 -60.62 17.04 34.22
CA VAL A 114 -59.33 16.40 34.01
C VAL A 114 -59.07 16.21 32.51
N PHE A 115 -60.10 16.18 31.65
CA PHE A 115 -59.94 15.94 30.22
C PHE A 115 -59.29 17.10 29.44
N LEU A 116 -59.03 18.24 30.08
CA LEU A 116 -58.33 19.36 29.45
C LEU A 116 -56.91 18.99 28.96
N PHE A 117 -56.21 18.08 29.66
CA PHE A 117 -54.88 17.62 29.23
C PHE A 117 -54.91 16.88 27.89
N MET A 118 -56.07 16.31 27.51
CA MET A 118 -56.21 15.55 26.26
C MET A 118 -56.03 16.43 25.03
N TYR A 119 -56.39 17.72 25.09
CA TYR A 119 -56.07 18.64 24.00
C TYR A 119 -54.57 18.73 23.75
N LEU A 120 -53.76 18.78 24.81
CA LEU A 120 -52.30 18.85 24.68
C LEU A 120 -51.76 17.57 24.02
N VAL A 121 -52.22 16.40 24.48
CA VAL A 121 -51.84 15.10 23.89
C VAL A 121 -52.19 15.07 22.40
N TYR A 122 -53.38 15.53 22.03
CA TYR A 122 -53.85 15.51 20.65
C TYR A 122 -53.15 16.53 19.74
N ILE A 123 -52.77 17.69 20.28
CA ILE A 123 -51.92 18.66 19.57
C ILE A 123 -50.54 18.03 19.29
N VAL A 124 -49.96 17.32 20.27
CA VAL A 124 -48.68 16.61 20.09
C VAL A 124 -48.82 15.51 19.05
N LEU A 125 -49.85 14.66 19.13
CA LEU A 125 -50.07 13.59 18.16
C LEU A 125 -50.29 14.13 16.74
N CYS A 126 -51.03 15.24 16.59
CA CYS A 126 -51.20 15.89 15.30
C CYS A 126 -49.90 16.53 14.79
N GLY A 127 -49.09 17.09 15.69
CA GLY A 127 -47.75 17.58 15.39
C GLY A 127 -46.79 16.48 14.96
N LEU A 128 -46.88 15.31 15.58
CA LEU A 128 -46.16 14.11 15.15
C LEU A 128 -46.74 13.53 13.86
N ALA A 129 -48.03 13.68 13.53
CA ALA A 129 -48.57 13.15 12.28
C ALA A 129 -48.27 14.06 11.07
N TYR A 130 -48.38 15.37 11.26
CA TYR A 130 -48.43 16.36 10.17
C TYR A 130 -47.45 17.52 10.38
N ARG A 131 -46.42 17.30 11.20
CA ARG A 131 -45.35 18.26 11.51
C ARG A 131 -45.92 19.57 12.09
N ARG A 132 -45.16 20.65 11.98
CA ARG A 132 -45.52 21.98 12.48
C ARG A 132 -46.87 22.50 11.98
N LYS A 133 -47.22 22.25 10.71
CA LYS A 133 -48.50 22.72 10.15
C LYS A 133 -49.70 22.07 10.85
N GLY A 134 -49.66 20.75 11.05
CA GLY A 134 -50.73 20.05 11.76
C GLY A 134 -50.87 20.46 13.22
N ALA A 135 -49.74 20.55 13.93
CA ALA A 135 -49.73 21.00 15.32
C ALA A 135 -50.42 22.37 15.49
N ILE A 136 -50.08 23.34 14.65
CA ILE A 136 -50.65 24.70 14.70
C ILE A 136 -52.14 24.68 14.35
N ILE A 137 -52.54 23.98 13.28
CA ILE A 137 -53.95 23.88 12.88
C ILE A 137 -54.78 23.24 14.00
N MET A 138 -54.27 22.17 14.60
CA MET A 138 -54.93 21.49 15.71
C MET A 138 -55.05 22.39 16.93
N ALA A 139 -53.98 23.10 17.30
CA ALA A 139 -54.03 24.04 18.42
C ALA A 139 -55.01 25.20 18.18
N LEU A 140 -55.13 25.71 16.95
CA LEU A 140 -56.15 26.70 16.60
C LEU A 140 -57.55 26.12 16.73
N TRP A 141 -57.77 24.90 16.22
CA TRP A 141 -59.07 24.20 16.33
C TRP A 141 -59.48 23.95 17.79
N THR A 142 -58.57 23.41 18.62
CA THR A 142 -58.84 23.18 20.04
C THR A 142 -58.97 24.48 20.82
N SER A 143 -58.22 25.53 20.47
CA SER A 143 -58.37 26.87 21.08
C SER A 143 -59.75 27.46 20.78
N SER A 144 -60.23 27.32 19.54
CA SER A 144 -61.58 27.77 19.17
C SER A 144 -62.65 26.99 19.93
N LEU A 145 -62.57 25.65 19.96
CA LEU A 145 -63.53 24.80 20.68
C LEU A 145 -63.53 25.10 22.19
N PHE A 146 -62.36 25.20 22.81
CA PHE A 146 -62.23 25.52 24.23
C PHE A 146 -62.73 26.93 24.55
N SER A 147 -62.41 27.93 23.73
CA SER A 147 -62.88 29.31 23.94
C SER A 147 -64.40 29.42 23.81
N ILE A 148 -65.00 28.75 22.82
CA ILE A 148 -66.46 28.68 22.66
C ILE A 148 -67.11 28.00 23.88
N LEU A 149 -66.54 26.88 24.32
CA LEU A 149 -67.03 26.14 25.49
C LEU A 149 -66.99 26.99 26.76
N MET A 150 -65.90 27.74 26.97
CA MET A 150 -65.72 28.62 28.13
C MET A 150 -66.68 29.81 28.13
N VAL A 151 -66.96 30.40 26.96
CA VAL A 151 -67.88 31.54 26.82
C VAL A 151 -69.34 31.13 26.98
N LEU A 152 -69.72 29.96 26.46
CA LEU A 152 -71.08 29.43 26.60
C LEU A 152 -71.31 28.70 27.94
N GLY A 153 -70.24 28.42 28.67
CA GLY A 153 -70.24 27.67 29.91
C GLY A 153 -70.66 28.50 31.12
N PRO A 154 -71.46 27.95 32.06
CA PRO A 154 -71.92 28.68 33.24
C PRO A 154 -70.86 28.82 34.35
N SER A 155 -69.61 28.39 34.12
CA SER A 155 -68.66 28.06 35.19
C SER A 155 -67.77 29.21 35.70
N LEU A 156 -67.51 30.23 34.88
CA LEU A 156 -66.55 31.29 35.22
C LEU A 156 -67.04 32.65 34.70
N GLU A 157 -67.06 33.66 35.56
CA GLU A 157 -67.46 35.02 35.21
C GLU A 157 -66.32 36.05 35.40
N GLY A 158 -66.42 37.16 34.67
CA GLY A 158 -65.52 38.29 34.81
C GLY A 158 -64.06 38.01 34.39
N ARG A 159 -63.08 38.53 35.15
CA ARG A 159 -61.65 38.46 34.80
C ARG A 159 -61.09 37.03 34.76
N SER A 160 -61.67 36.13 35.55
CA SER A 160 -61.23 34.73 35.64
C SER A 160 -61.42 33.97 34.32
N LEU A 161 -62.51 34.26 33.60
CA LEU A 161 -62.82 33.69 32.28
C LEU A 161 -61.76 34.05 31.25
N TYR A 162 -61.46 35.34 31.10
CA TYR A 162 -60.45 35.82 30.14
C TYR A 162 -59.06 35.27 30.45
N PHE A 163 -58.71 35.18 31.73
CA PHE A 163 -57.43 34.61 32.16
C PHE A 163 -57.33 33.12 31.84
N ALA A 164 -58.39 32.34 32.10
CA ALA A 164 -58.43 30.91 31.81
C ALA A 164 -58.39 30.61 30.30
N ILE A 165 -59.07 31.40 29.47
CA ILE A 165 -58.98 31.28 28.00
C ILE A 165 -57.56 31.62 27.53
N ALA A 166 -56.99 32.73 28.01
CA ALA A 166 -55.66 33.17 27.60
C ALA A 166 -54.57 32.15 27.96
N ILE A 167 -54.55 31.63 29.18
CA ILE A 167 -53.51 30.70 29.62
C ILE A 167 -53.58 29.34 28.89
N ASN A 168 -54.78 28.82 28.65
CA ASN A 168 -54.96 27.55 27.95
C ASN A 168 -54.67 27.68 26.46
N ASN A 169 -55.12 28.75 25.80
CA ASN A 169 -54.78 28.99 24.40
C ASN A 169 -53.27 29.23 24.23
N LEU A 170 -52.63 29.91 25.18
CA LEU A 170 -51.18 30.05 25.21
C LEU A 170 -50.51 28.67 25.34
N ALA A 171 -50.97 27.82 26.27
CA ALA A 171 -50.46 26.47 26.43
C ALA A 171 -50.63 25.62 25.16
N PHE A 172 -51.80 25.67 24.51
CA PHE A 172 -52.06 24.96 23.25
C PHE A 172 -51.12 25.40 22.14
N LEU A 173 -50.93 26.71 21.96
CA LEU A 173 -50.01 27.25 20.97
C LEU A 173 -48.55 26.88 21.29
N SER A 174 -48.13 26.98 22.56
CA SER A 174 -46.79 26.62 23.00
C SER A 174 -46.48 25.14 22.74
N VAL A 175 -47.41 24.24 23.08
CA VAL A 175 -47.25 22.81 22.81
C VAL A 175 -47.24 22.52 21.31
N ALA A 176 -48.04 23.23 20.51
CA ALA A 176 -48.00 23.09 19.06
C ALA A 176 -46.66 23.49 18.45
N VAL A 177 -46.10 24.62 18.88
CA VAL A 177 -44.78 25.07 18.40
C VAL A 177 -43.70 24.06 18.80
N LEU A 178 -43.67 23.64 20.07
CA LEU A 178 -42.67 22.69 20.57
C LEU A 178 -42.77 21.33 19.86
N SER A 179 -43.97 20.77 19.76
CA SER A 179 -44.19 19.49 19.07
C SER A 179 -43.88 19.57 17.58
N GLY A 180 -44.18 20.72 16.95
CA GLY A 180 -43.86 20.96 15.53
C GLY A 180 -42.35 20.95 15.28
N ILE A 181 -41.59 21.70 16.08
CA ILE A 181 -40.12 21.76 15.99
C ILE A 181 -39.52 20.38 16.26
N LEU A 182 -39.97 19.71 17.32
CA LEU A 182 -39.45 18.40 17.70
C LEU A 182 -39.70 17.35 16.60
N SER A 183 -40.89 17.36 16.00
CA SER A 183 -41.20 16.47 14.87
C SER A 183 -40.32 16.73 13.65
N GLU A 184 -40.05 18.00 13.31
CA GLU A 184 -39.17 18.34 12.18
C GLU A 184 -37.72 17.94 12.47
N GLN A 185 -37.26 18.11 13.70
CA GLN A 185 -35.91 17.74 14.13
C GLN A 185 -35.70 16.22 14.12
N PHE A 186 -36.69 15.43 14.54
CA PHE A 186 -36.61 13.96 14.45
C PHE A 186 -36.53 13.46 13.01
N ASP A 187 -37.32 14.04 12.10
CA ASP A 187 -37.28 13.68 10.68
C ASP A 187 -35.89 14.01 10.09
N PHE A 188 -35.32 15.19 10.43
CA PHE A 188 -33.98 15.59 9.99
C PHE A 188 -32.89 14.62 10.49
N ILE A 189 -32.88 14.30 11.79
CA ILE A 189 -31.92 13.36 12.38
C ILE A 189 -32.03 11.97 11.73
N GLY A 190 -33.25 11.50 11.47
CA GLY A 190 -33.46 10.19 10.84
C GLY A 190 -32.86 10.11 9.43
N VAL A 191 -33.01 11.18 8.63
CA VAL A 191 -32.40 11.29 7.31
C VAL A 191 -30.87 11.35 7.42
N GLU A 192 -30.34 12.21 8.29
CA GLU A 192 -28.90 12.38 8.49
C GLU A 192 -28.23 11.07 8.96
N LEU A 193 -28.82 10.35 9.91
CA LEU A 193 -28.32 9.05 10.36
C LEU A 193 -28.27 8.01 9.24
N LYS A 194 -29.29 8.00 8.36
CA LYS A 194 -29.34 7.09 7.22
C LYS A 194 -28.26 7.43 6.19
N GLU A 195 -28.02 8.71 5.93
CA GLU A 195 -26.94 9.17 5.05
C GLU A 195 -25.57 8.80 5.62
N ARG A 196 -25.31 9.11 6.90
CA ARG A 196 -24.06 8.73 7.59
C ARG A 196 -23.83 7.22 7.58
N GLY A 197 -24.88 6.43 7.81
CA GLY A 197 -24.79 4.97 7.74
C GLY A 197 -24.39 4.48 6.34
N ARG A 198 -24.94 5.08 5.28
CA ARG A 198 -24.58 4.79 3.88
C ARG A 198 -23.16 5.23 3.54
N GLU A 199 -22.73 6.41 4.00
CA GLU A 199 -21.35 6.90 3.82
C GLU A 199 -20.35 5.94 4.47
N LEU A 200 -20.57 5.53 5.72
CA LEU A 200 -19.70 4.58 6.42
C LEU A 200 -19.64 3.22 5.74
N ALA A 201 -20.78 2.69 5.29
CA ALA A 201 -20.82 1.44 4.54
C ALA A 201 -20.03 1.55 3.23
N SER A 202 -20.24 2.64 2.49
CA SER A 202 -19.53 2.90 1.23
C SER A 202 -18.02 3.04 1.44
N LEU A 203 -17.59 3.72 2.52
CA LEU A 203 -16.18 3.88 2.85
C LEU A 203 -15.54 2.53 3.22
N LYS A 204 -16.26 1.69 3.97
CA LYS A 204 -15.80 0.33 4.32
C LYS A 204 -15.64 -0.53 3.06
N ASP A 205 -16.64 -0.52 2.19
CA ASP A 205 -16.62 -1.28 0.93
C ASP A 205 -15.49 -0.79 0.01
N PHE A 206 -15.30 0.54 -0.08
CA PHE A 206 -14.22 1.14 -0.86
C PHE A 206 -12.83 0.73 -0.33
N ASN A 207 -12.60 0.79 0.98
CA ASN A 207 -11.33 0.35 1.58
C ASN A 207 -11.08 -1.14 1.34
N GLN A 208 -12.11 -1.99 1.47
CA GLN A 208 -11.99 -3.42 1.18
C GLN A 208 -11.66 -3.66 -0.30
N LEU A 209 -12.31 -2.94 -1.23
CA LEU A 209 -12.02 -3.05 -2.65
C LEU A 209 -10.59 -2.65 -3.00
N ILE A 210 -10.02 -1.63 -2.35
CA ILE A 210 -8.61 -1.25 -2.54
C ILE A 210 -7.70 -2.41 -2.14
N VAL A 211 -7.88 -2.95 -0.94
CA VAL A 211 -7.04 -4.05 -0.43
C VAL A 211 -7.16 -5.30 -1.31
N GLU A 212 -8.37 -5.61 -1.78
CA GLU A 212 -8.63 -6.77 -2.63
C GLU A 212 -8.08 -6.67 -4.05
N ASN A 213 -7.90 -5.45 -4.58
CA ASN A 213 -7.47 -5.22 -5.97
C ASN A 213 -6.04 -4.70 -6.10
N VAL A 214 -5.34 -4.41 -4.99
CA VAL A 214 -3.90 -4.15 -5.01
C VAL A 214 -3.17 -5.37 -5.60
N GLY A 215 -2.24 -5.14 -6.52
CA GLY A 215 -1.49 -6.21 -7.21
C GLY A 215 -0.54 -7.00 -6.31
N SER A 216 -0.19 -6.46 -5.14
CA SER A 216 0.63 -7.12 -4.12
C SER A 216 -0.22 -8.03 -3.24
N GLY A 217 0.36 -9.15 -2.81
CA GLY A 217 -0.19 -9.98 -1.76
C GLY A 217 -0.17 -9.25 -0.43
N PHE A 218 -1.26 -9.33 0.31
CA PHE A 218 -1.42 -8.72 1.63
C PHE A 218 -1.92 -9.79 2.60
N LEU A 219 -1.21 -9.96 3.72
CA LEU A 219 -1.57 -10.88 4.80
C LEU A 219 -1.51 -10.13 6.14
N THR A 220 -2.47 -10.40 7.00
CA THR A 220 -2.34 -10.09 8.43
C THR A 220 -2.15 -11.38 9.21
N VAL A 221 -1.23 -11.33 10.17
CA VAL A 221 -0.88 -12.46 11.02
C VAL A 221 -1.09 -12.03 12.46
N ASP A 222 -1.70 -12.90 13.27
CA ASP A 222 -1.87 -12.65 14.70
C ASP A 222 -0.53 -12.84 15.46
N PRO A 223 -0.48 -12.56 16.78
CA PRO A 223 0.73 -12.78 17.59
C PRO A 223 1.22 -14.23 17.64
N ASP A 224 0.35 -15.21 17.35
CA ASP A 224 0.68 -16.64 17.26
C ASP A 224 1.09 -17.06 15.83
N PHE A 225 1.30 -16.08 14.93
CA PHE A 225 1.65 -16.26 13.53
C PHE A 225 0.62 -17.04 12.69
N LEU A 226 -0.65 -17.03 13.08
CA LEU A 226 -1.76 -17.53 12.25
C LEU A 226 -2.29 -16.43 11.34
N ILE A 227 -2.50 -16.77 10.06
CA ILE A 227 -3.01 -15.84 9.06
C ILE A 227 -4.48 -15.53 9.37
N SER A 228 -4.76 -14.29 9.74
CA SER A 228 -6.10 -13.82 10.07
C SER A 228 -6.85 -13.24 8.86
N HIS A 229 -6.14 -12.59 7.94
CA HIS A 229 -6.72 -12.03 6.72
C HIS A 229 -5.75 -12.15 5.54
N CYS A 230 -6.29 -12.29 4.33
CA CYS A 230 -5.54 -12.27 3.09
C CYS A 230 -6.36 -11.62 1.97
N ASN A 231 -5.71 -10.87 1.09
CA ASN A 231 -6.38 -10.34 -0.11
C ASN A 231 -6.37 -11.35 -1.28
N ASN A 232 -7.18 -11.09 -2.30
CA ASN A 232 -7.25 -11.92 -3.51
C ASN A 232 -5.88 -12.06 -4.21
N SER A 233 -5.06 -11.02 -4.23
CA SER A 233 -3.73 -11.08 -4.85
C SER A 233 -2.78 -12.04 -4.12
N ALA A 234 -2.86 -12.15 -2.79
CA ALA A 234 -2.09 -13.13 -2.02
C ALA A 234 -2.45 -14.55 -2.45
N THR A 235 -3.75 -14.86 -2.57
CA THR A 235 -4.19 -16.18 -3.03
C THR A 235 -3.74 -16.50 -4.45
N ARG A 236 -3.71 -15.49 -5.33
CA ARG A 236 -3.30 -15.63 -6.74
C ARG A 236 -1.79 -15.85 -6.88
N ILE A 237 -0.97 -15.08 -6.15
CA ILE A 237 0.50 -15.17 -6.21
C ILE A 237 0.97 -16.50 -5.60
N LEU A 238 0.40 -16.88 -4.45
CA LEU A 238 0.78 -18.12 -3.76
C LEU A 238 0.13 -19.37 -4.34
N ASP A 239 -0.90 -19.19 -5.18
CA ASP A 239 -1.78 -20.25 -5.71
C ASP A 239 -2.42 -21.11 -4.61
N ASP A 240 -2.92 -20.45 -3.57
CA ASP A 240 -3.57 -21.09 -2.43
C ASP A 240 -4.80 -20.30 -1.99
N HIS A 241 -5.97 -20.94 -2.05
CA HIS A 241 -7.25 -20.33 -1.67
C HIS A 241 -7.58 -20.53 -0.19
N MET A 242 -6.81 -21.33 0.56
CA MET A 242 -7.03 -21.60 1.98
C MET A 242 -5.86 -21.10 2.84
N LEU A 243 -5.50 -19.82 2.67
CA LEU A 243 -4.42 -19.18 3.44
C LEU A 243 -4.84 -18.87 4.88
N VAL A 244 -6.07 -18.42 5.09
CA VAL A 244 -6.58 -18.04 6.42
C VAL A 244 -6.59 -19.25 7.35
N GLY A 245 -6.03 -19.07 8.56
CA GLY A 245 -5.89 -20.10 9.57
C GLY A 245 -4.63 -20.97 9.44
N LYS A 246 -3.86 -20.86 8.35
CA LYS A 246 -2.53 -21.49 8.26
C LYS A 246 -1.50 -20.69 9.04
N HIS A 247 -0.49 -21.38 9.53
CA HIS A 247 0.63 -20.75 10.24
C HIS A 247 1.65 -20.18 9.23
N LEU A 248 2.14 -18.96 9.46
CA LEU A 248 3.05 -18.25 8.54
C LEU A 248 4.27 -19.08 8.14
N LYS A 249 4.85 -19.82 9.10
CA LYS A 249 5.99 -20.73 8.88
C LYS A 249 5.75 -21.79 7.81
N GLU A 250 4.51 -22.22 7.57
CA GLU A 250 4.20 -23.21 6.54
C GLU A 250 4.33 -22.63 5.13
N ILE A 251 4.08 -21.33 5.00
CA ILE A 251 4.11 -20.61 3.73
C ILE A 251 5.48 -19.96 3.53
N PHE A 252 5.92 -19.16 4.49
CA PHE A 252 7.20 -18.46 4.44
C PHE A 252 8.09 -18.85 5.64
N PRO A 253 8.79 -20.00 5.59
CA PRO A 253 9.67 -20.44 6.68
C PRO A 253 10.81 -19.47 6.98
N SER A 254 11.41 -18.87 5.94
CA SER A 254 12.49 -17.90 6.05
C SER A 254 12.00 -16.61 6.71
N LEU A 255 10.82 -16.14 6.28
CA LEU A 255 10.20 -14.94 6.82
C LEU A 255 9.86 -15.11 8.31
N HIS A 256 9.21 -16.22 8.67
CA HIS A 256 8.89 -16.50 10.06
C HIS A 256 10.13 -16.50 10.95
N LYS A 257 11.24 -17.14 10.51
CA LYS A 257 12.50 -17.11 11.26
C LYS A 257 13.02 -15.67 11.44
N ARG A 258 12.93 -14.83 10.40
CA ARG A 258 13.39 -13.44 10.46
C ARG A 258 12.57 -12.62 11.46
N ILE A 259 11.24 -12.71 11.40
CA ILE A 259 10.36 -12.00 12.34
C ILE A 259 10.65 -12.43 13.78
N VAL A 260 10.77 -13.74 14.03
CA VAL A 260 11.10 -14.28 15.36
C VAL A 260 12.50 -13.85 15.83
N SER A 261 13.48 -13.78 14.93
CA SER A 261 14.86 -13.41 15.29
C SER A 261 15.06 -11.93 15.60
N LEU A 262 14.17 -11.05 15.11
CA LEU A 262 14.33 -9.60 15.19
C LEU A 262 13.61 -8.95 16.38
N GLY A 263 12.70 -9.66 17.07
CA GLY A 263 12.00 -9.11 18.24
C GLY A 263 10.98 -8.02 17.88
N GLU A 264 10.90 -6.95 18.67
CA GLU A 264 10.09 -5.76 18.35
C GLU A 264 10.70 -5.03 17.14
N VAL A 265 9.98 -5.11 16.02
CA VAL A 265 10.41 -4.55 14.72
C VAL A 265 9.96 -3.09 14.64
N ASP A 266 10.85 -2.16 14.95
CA ASP A 266 10.58 -0.71 14.85
C ASP A 266 10.68 -0.20 13.40
N GLU A 267 11.42 -0.90 12.53
CA GLU A 267 11.58 -0.58 11.10
C GLU A 267 11.10 -1.71 10.18
N PRO A 268 10.38 -1.39 9.07
CA PRO A 268 9.85 -2.40 8.17
C PRO A 268 10.96 -3.24 7.53
N ILE A 269 10.88 -4.56 7.70
CA ILE A 269 11.87 -5.49 7.18
C ILE A 269 11.56 -5.76 5.71
N ARG A 270 12.51 -5.47 4.82
CA ARG A 270 12.43 -5.75 3.39
C ARG A 270 13.44 -6.82 3.00
N PHE A 271 13.01 -7.83 2.24
CA PHE A 271 13.91 -8.82 1.66
C PHE A 271 13.30 -9.49 0.43
N GLU A 272 14.17 -10.00 -0.43
CA GLU A 272 13.82 -10.81 -1.58
C GLU A 272 14.12 -12.28 -1.28
N GLU A 273 13.20 -13.19 -1.62
CA GLU A 273 13.46 -14.62 -1.56
C GLU A 273 12.91 -15.36 -2.78
N ARG A 274 13.52 -16.52 -3.07
CA ARG A 274 12.97 -17.44 -4.06
C ARG A 274 11.90 -18.28 -3.39
N TYR A 275 10.69 -18.19 -3.93
CA TYR A 275 9.53 -18.92 -3.45
C TYR A 275 9.09 -19.93 -4.49
N LYS A 276 8.67 -21.11 -4.04
CA LYS A 276 8.07 -22.12 -4.92
C LYS A 276 6.58 -22.19 -4.58
N ASN A 277 5.72 -21.80 -5.51
CA ASN A 277 4.27 -21.87 -5.30
C ASN A 277 3.74 -23.31 -5.38
N TYR A 278 2.44 -23.49 -5.11
CA TYR A 278 1.79 -24.82 -5.17
C TYR A 278 1.81 -25.45 -6.57
N ARG A 279 1.99 -24.67 -7.65
CA ARG A 279 2.17 -25.17 -9.03
C ARG A 279 3.60 -25.56 -9.37
N GLU A 280 4.49 -25.51 -8.38
CA GLU A 280 5.93 -25.71 -8.54
C GLU A 280 6.66 -24.63 -9.36
N GLU A 281 6.04 -23.49 -9.62
CA GLU A 281 6.66 -22.36 -10.30
C GLU A 281 7.64 -21.65 -9.36
N GLN A 282 8.80 -21.28 -9.91
CA GLN A 282 9.82 -20.52 -9.19
C GLN A 282 9.51 -19.03 -9.31
N LEU A 283 9.15 -18.42 -8.19
CA LEU A 283 8.87 -16.99 -8.08
C LEU A 283 10.00 -16.28 -7.34
N ILE A 284 10.21 -15.01 -7.68
CA ILE A 284 11.05 -14.10 -6.90
C ILE A 284 10.09 -13.18 -6.16
N ILE A 285 9.96 -13.37 -4.86
CA ILE A 285 9.03 -12.60 -4.02
C ILE A 285 9.83 -11.60 -3.20
N GLU A 286 9.46 -10.33 -3.31
CA GLU A 286 9.86 -9.31 -2.35
C GLU A 286 8.81 -9.20 -1.27
N SER A 287 9.23 -9.28 0.00
CA SER A 287 8.34 -9.15 1.15
C SER A 287 8.73 -7.96 2.02
N ILE A 288 7.71 -7.26 2.52
CA ILE A 288 7.80 -6.16 3.48
C ILE A 288 6.96 -6.55 4.69
N VAL A 289 7.56 -6.52 5.87
CA VAL A 289 6.85 -6.83 7.12
C VAL A 289 6.89 -5.66 8.07
N SER A 290 5.72 -5.33 8.61
CA SER A 290 5.52 -4.26 9.59
C SER A 290 4.73 -4.78 10.78
N LEU A 291 5.04 -4.25 11.96
CA LEU A 291 4.26 -4.50 13.17
C LEU A 291 2.87 -3.84 13.03
N LEU A 292 1.83 -4.54 13.45
CA LEU A 292 0.48 -4.00 13.54
C LEU A 292 0.20 -3.64 14.99
N GLU A 293 0.00 -2.35 15.28
CA GLU A 293 -0.31 -1.85 16.63
C GLU A 293 -1.70 -1.21 16.67
N ASP A 294 -2.38 -1.34 17.81
CA ASP A 294 -3.55 -0.52 18.13
C ASP A 294 -3.12 0.90 18.52
N SER A 295 -4.08 1.82 18.56
CA SER A 295 -4.01 3.17 19.13
C SER A 295 -3.41 3.27 20.54
N GLU A 296 -3.35 2.17 21.29
CA GLU A 296 -2.72 2.05 22.61
C GLU A 296 -1.32 1.37 22.57
N GLN A 297 -0.69 1.23 21.40
CA GLN A 297 0.61 0.54 21.19
C GLN A 297 0.64 -0.94 21.59
N ASN A 298 -0.53 -1.59 21.65
CA ASN A 298 -0.59 -3.03 21.83
C ASN A 298 -0.34 -3.72 20.49
N SER A 299 0.60 -4.67 20.44
CA SER A 299 0.86 -5.48 19.25
C SER A 299 -0.35 -6.37 18.95
N LEU A 300 -0.97 -6.15 17.80
CA LEU A 300 -2.05 -6.96 17.23
C LEU A 300 -1.50 -8.06 16.30
N GLY A 301 -0.17 -8.14 16.14
CA GLY A 301 0.53 -9.06 15.26
C GLY A 301 1.29 -8.32 14.15
N TYR A 302 1.29 -8.87 12.94
CA TYR A 302 2.10 -8.38 11.82
C TYR A 302 1.30 -8.22 10.53
N VAL A 303 1.70 -7.23 9.71
CA VAL A 303 1.27 -7.10 8.33
C VAL A 303 2.41 -7.55 7.42
N VAL A 304 2.12 -8.48 6.53
CA VAL A 304 3.05 -8.95 5.50
C VAL A 304 2.52 -8.55 4.13
N MET A 305 3.22 -7.65 3.46
CA MET A 305 2.99 -7.32 2.07
C MET A 305 4.05 -8.02 1.22
N PHE A 306 3.67 -8.63 0.09
CA PHE A 306 4.63 -9.25 -0.80
C PHE A 306 4.27 -9.09 -2.27
N GLN A 307 5.27 -9.04 -3.14
CA GLN A 307 5.11 -8.80 -4.57
C GLN A 307 5.94 -9.79 -5.38
N ASP A 308 5.34 -10.32 -6.45
CA ASP A 308 6.05 -11.12 -7.44
C ASP A 308 6.86 -10.22 -8.38
N LEU A 309 8.20 -10.36 -8.31
CA LEU A 309 9.17 -9.64 -9.14
C LEU A 309 9.71 -10.50 -10.29
N THR A 310 9.16 -11.69 -10.55
CA THR A 310 9.71 -12.65 -11.51
C THR A 310 9.79 -12.09 -12.93
N GLU A 311 8.69 -11.52 -13.43
CA GLU A 311 8.64 -10.85 -14.74
C GLU A 311 9.58 -9.64 -14.79
N PHE A 312 9.61 -8.83 -13.72
CA PHE A 312 10.46 -7.66 -13.63
C PHE A 312 11.94 -8.02 -13.74
N LYS A 313 12.41 -8.97 -12.92
CA LYS A 313 13.81 -9.46 -12.95
C LYS A 313 14.14 -10.12 -14.29
N ARG A 314 13.18 -10.81 -14.93
CA ARG A 314 13.36 -11.38 -16.28
C ARG A 314 13.54 -10.30 -17.34
N LEU A 315 12.74 -9.24 -17.29
CA LEU A 315 12.85 -8.10 -18.20
C LEU A 315 14.15 -7.32 -17.97
N GLU A 316 14.51 -7.08 -16.71
CA GLU A 316 15.79 -6.47 -16.33
C GLU A 316 16.98 -7.28 -16.88
N PHE A 317 16.96 -8.60 -16.72
CA PHE A 317 17.97 -9.48 -17.29
C PHE A 317 18.04 -9.39 -18.82
N ASN A 318 16.89 -9.43 -19.50
CA ASN A 318 16.83 -9.33 -20.96
C ASN A 318 17.34 -7.98 -21.46
N MET A 319 17.01 -6.89 -20.77
CA MET A 319 17.48 -5.55 -21.11
C MET A 319 19.00 -5.44 -20.97
N ARG A 320 19.57 -5.91 -19.85
CA ARG A 320 21.03 -6.01 -19.68
C ARG A 320 21.69 -6.82 -20.78
N GLN A 321 21.07 -7.91 -21.22
CA GLN A 321 21.59 -8.70 -22.34
C GLN A 321 21.51 -7.96 -23.68
N GLN A 322 20.46 -7.18 -23.94
CA GLN A 322 20.33 -6.36 -25.15
C GLN A 322 21.38 -5.23 -25.18
N GLU A 323 21.59 -4.54 -24.07
CA GLU A 323 22.64 -3.52 -23.94
C GLU A 323 24.02 -4.12 -24.23
N LYS A 324 24.31 -5.31 -23.67
CA LYS A 324 25.55 -6.05 -23.99
C LYS A 324 25.65 -6.40 -25.47
N MET A 325 24.58 -6.90 -26.10
CA MET A 325 24.60 -7.23 -27.53
C MET A 325 24.79 -5.99 -28.41
N ALA A 326 24.20 -4.85 -28.03
CA ALA A 326 24.39 -3.58 -28.73
C ALA A 326 25.85 -3.10 -28.62
N ALA A 327 26.46 -3.20 -27.43
CA ALA A 327 27.87 -2.92 -27.22
C ALA A 327 28.74 -3.84 -28.10
N VAL A 328 28.49 -5.16 -28.11
CA VAL A 328 29.19 -6.10 -29.00
C VAL A 328 29.04 -5.72 -30.48
N GLY A 329 27.84 -5.30 -30.90
CA GLY A 329 27.58 -4.83 -32.27
C GLY A 329 28.42 -3.61 -32.66
N GLN A 330 28.56 -2.63 -31.76
CA GLN A 330 29.43 -1.47 -31.98
C GLN A 330 30.92 -1.86 -32.08
N LEU A 331 31.33 -2.87 -31.32
CA LEU A 331 32.71 -3.35 -31.26
C LEU A 331 33.09 -4.31 -32.41
N ALA A 332 32.10 -4.89 -33.11
CA ALA A 332 32.32 -5.87 -34.17
C ALA A 332 33.18 -5.34 -35.33
N ALA A 333 33.03 -4.04 -35.68
CA ALA A 333 33.86 -3.41 -36.70
C ALA A 333 35.33 -3.33 -36.29
N GLY A 334 35.61 -2.99 -35.03
CA GLY A 334 36.97 -2.95 -34.47
C GLY A 334 37.64 -4.32 -34.48
N ILE A 335 36.91 -5.36 -34.08
CA ILE A 335 37.40 -6.74 -34.10
C ILE A 335 37.71 -7.22 -35.52
N ALA A 336 36.84 -6.94 -36.49
CA ALA A 336 37.07 -7.32 -37.87
C ALA A 336 38.35 -6.69 -38.44
N HIS A 337 38.64 -5.44 -38.07
CA HIS A 337 39.88 -4.76 -38.41
C HIS A 337 41.10 -5.37 -37.72
N GLU A 338 41.01 -5.65 -36.42
CA GLU A 338 42.11 -6.24 -35.65
C GLU A 338 42.39 -7.71 -35.98
N ILE A 339 41.42 -8.47 -36.52
CA ILE A 339 41.65 -9.82 -37.07
C ILE A 339 42.31 -9.76 -38.45
N ARG A 340 41.92 -8.79 -39.29
CA ARG A 340 42.46 -8.66 -40.65
C ARG A 340 43.96 -8.37 -40.65
N ASN A 341 44.46 -7.60 -39.67
CA ASN A 341 45.85 -7.22 -39.54
C ASN A 341 46.84 -8.40 -39.37
N PRO A 342 46.72 -9.27 -38.34
CA PRO A 342 47.57 -10.44 -38.18
C PRO A 342 47.40 -11.42 -39.35
N LEU A 343 46.18 -11.57 -39.88
CA LEU A 343 45.93 -12.47 -41.01
C LEU A 343 46.61 -12.01 -42.31
N ALA A 344 46.67 -10.69 -42.56
CA ALA A 344 47.44 -10.12 -43.65
C ALA A 344 48.95 -10.29 -43.44
N SER A 345 49.45 -10.13 -42.21
CA SER A 345 50.86 -10.35 -41.87
C SER A 345 51.30 -11.81 -42.03
N ILE A 346 50.44 -12.75 -41.62
CA ILE A 346 50.63 -14.20 -41.82
C ILE A 346 50.67 -14.50 -43.32
N SER A 347 49.67 -14.02 -44.06
CA SER A 347 49.57 -14.27 -45.51
C SER A 347 50.78 -13.72 -46.26
N GLY A 348 51.22 -12.49 -45.94
CA GLY A 348 52.41 -11.88 -46.52
C GLY A 348 53.69 -12.66 -46.18
N SER A 349 53.83 -13.11 -44.93
CA SER A 349 55.00 -13.91 -44.51
C SER A 349 55.04 -15.27 -45.21
N ILE A 350 53.90 -15.93 -45.38
CA ILE A 350 53.77 -17.21 -46.12
C ILE A 350 54.05 -17.00 -47.62
N GLN A 351 53.54 -15.93 -48.22
CA GLN A 351 53.79 -15.61 -49.62
C GLN A 351 55.28 -15.35 -49.88
N MET A 352 55.96 -14.64 -48.97
CA MET A 352 57.41 -14.49 -49.02
C MET A 352 58.11 -15.84 -48.89
N LEU A 353 57.77 -16.67 -47.91
CA LEU A 353 58.33 -18.02 -47.74
C LEU A 353 58.15 -18.93 -48.97
N SER A 354 57.16 -18.65 -49.81
CA SER A 354 56.86 -19.42 -51.03
C SER A 354 57.69 -19.01 -52.25
N THR A 355 58.51 -17.95 -52.14
CA THR A 355 59.37 -17.46 -53.23
C THR A 355 60.77 -18.09 -53.10
N PRO A 356 61.40 -18.58 -54.19
CA PRO A 356 62.75 -19.15 -54.13
C PRO A 356 63.82 -18.08 -53.77
N ASP A 357 64.96 -18.52 -53.23
CA ASP A 357 66.14 -17.71 -52.80
C ASP A 357 66.11 -17.04 -51.41
N PHE A 358 65.60 -17.71 -50.36
CA PHE A 358 65.80 -17.27 -48.98
C PHE A 358 66.94 -17.99 -48.26
N SER A 359 67.66 -17.25 -47.41
CA SER A 359 68.53 -17.86 -46.40
C SER A 359 67.71 -18.58 -45.33
N GLU A 360 68.34 -19.54 -44.64
CA GLU A 360 67.71 -20.28 -43.54
C GLU A 360 67.30 -19.34 -42.39
N ASP A 361 68.09 -18.31 -42.11
CA ASP A 361 67.82 -17.29 -41.08
C ASP A 361 66.59 -16.42 -41.41
N GLU A 362 66.41 -16.03 -42.68
CA GLU A 362 65.24 -15.27 -43.13
C GLU A 362 63.96 -16.11 -43.07
N SER A 363 64.07 -17.37 -43.47
CA SER A 363 62.96 -18.34 -43.39
C SER A 363 62.52 -18.55 -41.95
N GLN A 364 63.46 -18.74 -41.02
CA GLN A 364 63.16 -18.83 -39.60
C GLN A 364 62.56 -17.55 -39.04
N ARG A 365 63.03 -16.37 -39.49
CA ARG A 365 62.46 -15.08 -39.06
C ARG A 365 61.01 -14.91 -39.50
N LEU A 366 60.68 -15.25 -40.75
CA LEU A 366 59.31 -15.21 -41.25
C LEU A 366 58.41 -16.22 -40.52
N MET A 367 58.90 -17.44 -40.27
CA MET A 367 58.17 -18.43 -39.47
C MET A 367 57.88 -17.93 -38.03
N ARG A 368 58.84 -17.27 -37.39
CA ARG A 368 58.64 -16.63 -36.07
C ARG A 368 57.58 -15.54 -36.11
N ILE A 369 57.43 -14.82 -37.21
CA ILE A 369 56.36 -13.81 -37.38
C ILE A 369 55.02 -14.53 -37.48
N VAL A 370 54.90 -15.57 -38.31
CA VAL A 370 53.66 -16.35 -38.45
C VAL A 370 53.18 -16.91 -37.11
N VAL A 371 54.05 -17.58 -36.35
CA VAL A 371 53.70 -18.15 -35.03
C VAL A 371 53.24 -17.05 -34.08
N ARG A 372 53.94 -15.92 -34.04
CA ARG A 372 53.58 -14.78 -33.18
C ARG A 372 52.21 -14.20 -33.51
N GLU A 373 51.88 -14.05 -34.78
CA GLU A 373 50.59 -13.49 -35.20
C GLU A 373 49.43 -14.48 -34.97
N ILE A 374 49.69 -15.80 -35.05
CA ILE A 374 48.73 -16.83 -34.62
C ILE A 374 48.45 -16.73 -33.11
N ASP A 375 49.50 -16.63 -32.29
CA ASP A 375 49.35 -16.46 -30.84
C ASP A 375 48.58 -15.18 -30.50
N ARG A 376 48.86 -14.08 -31.21
CA ARG A 376 48.15 -12.81 -31.06
C ARG A 376 46.66 -12.96 -31.41
N LEU A 377 46.34 -13.65 -32.52
CA LEU A 377 44.97 -13.88 -32.94
C LEU A 377 44.20 -14.73 -31.91
N ASN A 378 44.82 -15.79 -31.40
CA ASN A 378 44.23 -16.64 -30.36
C ASN A 378 43.93 -15.84 -29.08
N ASN A 379 44.86 -15.00 -28.63
CA ASN A 379 44.65 -14.15 -27.46
C ASN A 379 43.50 -13.16 -27.69
N LEU A 380 43.43 -12.53 -28.86
CA LEU A 380 42.34 -11.61 -29.20
C LEU A 380 40.96 -12.31 -29.17
N ILE A 381 40.87 -13.53 -29.71
CA ILE A 381 39.64 -14.31 -29.68
C ILE A 381 39.25 -14.67 -28.25
N ASN A 382 40.21 -15.10 -27.43
CA ASN A 382 39.97 -15.44 -26.02
C ASN A 382 39.50 -14.21 -25.22
N ASP A 383 40.20 -13.08 -25.34
CA ASP A 383 39.83 -11.81 -24.72
C ASP A 383 38.39 -11.41 -25.10
N PHE A 384 38.05 -11.54 -26.38
CA PHE A 384 36.71 -11.22 -26.86
C PHE A 384 35.63 -12.16 -26.32
N LEU A 385 35.85 -13.48 -26.37
CA LEU A 385 34.90 -14.45 -25.82
C LEU A 385 34.69 -14.25 -24.33
N GLU A 386 35.73 -13.88 -23.60
CA GLU A 386 35.68 -13.57 -22.19
C GLU A 386 34.88 -12.29 -21.91
N PHE A 387 35.08 -11.25 -22.71
CA PHE A 387 34.30 -10.01 -22.63
C PHE A 387 32.79 -10.26 -22.84
N VAL A 388 32.42 -11.16 -23.75
CA VAL A 388 31.02 -11.45 -24.10
C VAL A 388 30.38 -12.52 -23.19
N ARG A 389 31.19 -13.30 -22.46
CA ARG A 389 30.68 -14.40 -21.62
C ARG A 389 29.73 -13.87 -20.53
N PRO A 390 28.58 -14.54 -20.30
CA PRO A 390 27.66 -14.15 -19.24
C PRO A 390 28.30 -14.31 -17.86
N ASP A 391 28.05 -13.32 -17.01
CA ASP A 391 28.61 -13.20 -15.67
C ASP A 391 27.95 -14.24 -14.75
N LYS A 392 28.61 -15.40 -14.58
CA LYS A 392 28.36 -16.29 -13.46
C LYS A 392 29.53 -16.14 -12.51
N MET A 393 29.46 -15.13 -11.67
CA MET A 393 30.49 -14.89 -10.67
C MET A 393 30.20 -15.76 -9.46
N LYS A 394 31.24 -16.40 -8.92
CA LYS A 394 31.18 -17.04 -7.61
C LYS A 394 31.53 -16.00 -6.56
N GLU A 395 30.73 -15.90 -5.51
CA GLU A 395 31.03 -15.03 -4.38
C GLU A 395 31.50 -15.92 -3.21
N GLU A 396 32.81 -16.08 -3.09
CA GLU A 396 33.44 -16.83 -1.99
C GLU A 396 34.35 -15.90 -1.17
N PRO A 397 34.50 -16.11 0.15
CA PRO A 397 35.44 -15.34 0.96
C PRO A 397 36.88 -15.50 0.47
N LEU A 398 37.48 -14.41 -0.01
CA LEU A 398 38.78 -14.36 -0.64
C LEU A 398 39.79 -13.54 0.18
N ASN A 399 41.00 -14.08 0.34
CA ASN A 399 42.14 -13.35 0.86
C ASN A 399 42.89 -12.60 -0.27
N LEU A 400 42.54 -11.33 -0.49
CA LEU A 400 43.12 -10.54 -1.57
C LEU A 400 44.63 -10.26 -1.38
N VAL A 401 45.09 -10.17 -0.13
CA VAL A 401 46.52 -10.00 0.20
C VAL A 401 47.32 -11.20 -0.32
N GLY A 402 46.84 -12.42 -0.04
CA GLY A 402 47.48 -13.65 -0.49
C GLY A 402 47.53 -13.75 -2.01
N LEU A 403 46.42 -13.41 -2.68
CA LEU A 403 46.34 -13.38 -4.13
C LEU A 403 47.35 -12.40 -4.76
N MET A 404 47.49 -11.19 -4.19
CA MET A 404 48.46 -10.21 -4.67
C MET A 404 49.90 -10.67 -4.50
N GLN A 405 50.23 -11.37 -3.41
CA GLN A 405 51.58 -11.95 -3.23
C GLN A 405 51.88 -12.98 -4.31
N GLU A 406 50.93 -13.88 -4.60
CA GLU A 406 51.08 -14.88 -5.66
C GLU A 406 51.33 -14.22 -7.03
N ILE A 407 50.57 -13.17 -7.35
CA ILE A 407 50.72 -12.41 -8.60
C ILE A 407 52.12 -11.77 -8.70
N LEU A 408 52.59 -11.14 -7.62
CA LEU A 408 53.91 -10.50 -7.60
C LEU A 408 55.04 -11.52 -7.80
N GLU A 409 54.92 -12.72 -7.24
CA GLU A 409 55.85 -13.83 -7.45
C GLU A 409 55.82 -14.35 -8.89
N MET A 410 54.64 -14.57 -9.46
CA MET A 410 54.49 -15.02 -10.85
C MET A 410 55.16 -14.05 -11.83
N VAL A 411 54.94 -12.75 -11.66
CA VAL A 411 55.47 -11.73 -12.55
C VAL A 411 57.00 -11.63 -12.42
N LYS A 412 57.54 -11.82 -11.21
CA LYS A 412 58.98 -11.86 -10.96
C LYS A 412 59.68 -13.03 -11.65
N LEU A 413 59.01 -14.18 -11.79
CA LEU A 413 59.55 -15.36 -12.48
C LEU A 413 59.42 -15.30 -14.01
N ASN A 414 58.68 -14.33 -14.55
CA ASN A 414 58.42 -14.23 -15.98
C ASN A 414 59.60 -13.55 -16.71
N GLN A 415 60.42 -14.36 -17.39
CA GLN A 415 61.61 -13.92 -18.12
C GLN A 415 61.34 -12.93 -19.28
N LYS A 416 60.08 -12.78 -19.72
CA LYS A 416 59.71 -11.84 -20.79
C LYS A 416 59.53 -10.40 -20.30
N LEU A 417 59.51 -10.17 -18.99
CA LEU A 417 59.34 -8.86 -18.37
C LEU A 417 60.67 -8.33 -17.81
N PRO A 418 60.78 -7.00 -17.59
CA PRO A 418 61.96 -6.40 -16.95
C PRO A 418 62.28 -7.09 -15.61
N GLN A 419 63.51 -7.55 -15.44
CA GLN A 419 63.95 -8.30 -14.25
C GLN A 419 64.51 -7.40 -13.14
N ASP A 420 64.73 -6.13 -13.45
CA ASP A 420 65.35 -5.10 -12.62
C ASP A 420 64.32 -4.23 -11.86
N VAL A 421 63.06 -4.67 -11.79
CA VAL A 421 62.00 -3.94 -11.09
C VAL A 421 62.06 -4.20 -9.59
N LYS A 422 62.19 -3.13 -8.80
CA LYS A 422 62.09 -3.19 -7.34
C LYS A 422 60.62 -3.27 -6.92
N GLN A 423 60.19 -4.42 -6.42
CA GLN A 423 58.86 -4.60 -5.85
C GLN A 423 58.85 -4.22 -4.35
N THR A 424 57.87 -3.42 -3.92
CA THR A 424 57.58 -3.15 -2.52
C THR A 424 56.14 -3.55 -2.22
N PHE A 425 55.93 -4.40 -1.22
CA PHE A 425 54.60 -4.84 -0.80
C PHE A 425 54.36 -4.45 0.65
N THR A 426 53.31 -3.66 0.90
CA THR A 426 52.89 -3.22 2.23
C THR A 426 51.50 -3.79 2.52
N ARG A 427 51.34 -4.34 3.73
CA ARG A 427 50.07 -4.90 4.21
C ARG A 427 49.74 -4.28 5.56
N SER A 428 48.54 -3.77 5.69
CA SER A 428 48.01 -3.21 6.95
C SER A 428 46.60 -3.72 7.31
N THR A 429 46.05 -4.66 6.54
CA THR A 429 44.77 -5.33 6.82
C THR A 429 44.83 -6.81 6.44
N ASP A 430 44.01 -7.62 7.13
CA ASP A 430 43.84 -9.07 6.97
C ASP A 430 42.41 -9.45 6.58
N ARG A 431 41.54 -8.44 6.38
CA ARG A 431 40.13 -8.66 6.09
C ARG A 431 39.94 -9.30 4.71
N ARG A 432 38.89 -10.11 4.60
CA ARG A 432 38.50 -10.81 3.37
C ARG A 432 37.46 -10.01 2.61
N ILE A 433 37.40 -10.25 1.31
CA ILE A 433 36.36 -9.73 0.42
C ILE A 433 35.56 -10.91 -0.14
N LEU A 434 34.38 -10.69 -0.70
CA LEU A 434 33.67 -11.71 -1.47
C LEU A 434 34.05 -11.58 -2.95
N GLY A 435 34.44 -12.68 -3.59
CA GLY A 435 34.80 -12.63 -5.00
C GLY A 435 35.19 -13.97 -5.62
N ASP A 436 35.44 -13.92 -6.93
CA ASP A 436 35.93 -15.02 -7.74
C ASP A 436 37.46 -14.87 -7.88
N GLU A 437 38.20 -15.77 -7.24
CA GLU A 437 39.66 -15.74 -7.19
C GLU A 437 40.29 -15.70 -8.58
N ASP A 438 39.85 -16.57 -9.49
CA ASP A 438 40.42 -16.70 -10.83
C ASP A 438 40.24 -15.41 -11.64
N LYS A 439 39.06 -14.78 -11.50
CA LYS A 439 38.76 -13.52 -12.19
C LYS A 439 39.56 -12.35 -11.64
N LEU A 440 39.60 -12.20 -10.32
CA LEU A 440 40.41 -11.14 -9.71
C LEU A 440 41.89 -11.32 -10.02
N LYS A 441 42.38 -12.57 -10.01
CA LYS A 441 43.75 -12.90 -10.39
C LYS A 441 44.08 -12.38 -11.78
N GLN A 442 43.20 -12.66 -12.74
CA GLN A 442 43.35 -12.18 -14.11
C GLN A 442 43.37 -10.65 -14.20
N ALA A 443 42.40 -9.98 -13.56
CA ALA A 443 42.28 -8.52 -13.61
C ALA A 443 43.51 -7.83 -13.02
N LEU A 444 43.97 -8.30 -11.87
CA LEU A 444 45.11 -7.74 -11.13
C LEU A 444 46.43 -8.07 -11.81
N LEU A 445 46.60 -9.30 -12.32
CA LEU A 445 47.76 -9.69 -13.11
C LEU A 445 47.88 -8.80 -14.35
N ASN A 446 46.78 -8.47 -15.02
CA ASN A 446 46.78 -7.56 -16.17
C ASN A 446 47.24 -6.14 -15.79
N ILE A 447 46.79 -5.60 -14.65
CA ILE A 447 47.26 -4.29 -14.15
C ILE A 447 48.76 -4.34 -13.86
N VAL A 448 49.23 -5.37 -13.15
CA VAL A 448 50.65 -5.52 -12.78
C VAL A 448 51.53 -5.69 -14.02
N ILE A 449 51.13 -6.52 -14.99
CA ILE A 449 51.85 -6.68 -16.26
C ILE A 449 51.90 -5.36 -17.02
N ASN A 450 50.80 -4.58 -17.04
CA ASN A 450 50.78 -3.28 -17.68
C ASN A 450 51.76 -2.30 -17.04
N GLY A 451 51.88 -2.29 -15.70
CA GLY A 451 52.88 -1.51 -14.97
C GLY A 451 54.31 -1.92 -15.32
N TYR A 452 54.60 -3.24 -15.35
CA TYR A 452 55.91 -3.75 -15.77
C TYR A 452 56.31 -3.31 -17.19
N GLN A 453 55.37 -3.40 -18.13
CA GLN A 453 55.59 -2.99 -19.53
C GLN A 453 55.79 -1.47 -19.64
N ALA A 454 55.07 -0.67 -18.84
CA ALA A 454 55.23 0.78 -18.81
C ALA A 454 56.61 1.23 -18.29
N MET A 455 57.30 0.35 -17.55
CA MET A 455 58.64 0.57 -17.02
C MET A 455 59.77 0.06 -17.91
N GLU A 456 59.50 -0.53 -19.09
CA GLU A 456 60.55 -1.13 -19.96
C GLU A 456 61.68 -0.17 -20.31
N GLN A 457 61.37 1.11 -20.54
CA GLN A 457 62.33 2.15 -20.98
C GLN A 457 62.66 3.18 -19.89
N VAL A 458 62.24 2.95 -18.64
CA VAL A 458 62.49 3.86 -17.50
C VAL A 458 63.71 3.40 -16.71
N GLU A 459 64.56 4.33 -16.26
CA GLU A 459 65.78 4.02 -15.49
C GLU A 459 65.46 3.52 -14.07
N GLU A 460 64.54 4.19 -13.35
CA GLU A 460 64.09 3.77 -12.02
C GLU A 460 62.80 2.93 -12.10
N LYS A 461 62.94 1.61 -12.01
CA LYS A 461 61.79 0.70 -12.06
C LYS A 461 61.37 0.28 -10.66
N GLU A 462 60.23 0.80 -10.20
CA GLU A 462 59.66 0.48 -8.90
C GLU A 462 58.17 0.20 -9.03
N LEU A 463 57.72 -0.92 -8.47
CA LEU A 463 56.32 -1.26 -8.31
C LEU A 463 56.00 -1.31 -6.81
N LYS A 464 55.04 -0.50 -6.37
CA LYS A 464 54.55 -0.49 -4.99
C LYS A 464 53.13 -1.01 -4.95
N VAL A 465 52.89 -1.96 -4.07
CA VAL A 465 51.55 -2.49 -3.79
C VAL A 465 51.24 -2.29 -2.32
N ASP A 466 50.15 -1.61 -2.02
CA ASP A 466 49.65 -1.37 -0.66
C ASP A 466 48.26 -1.98 -0.50
N CYS A 467 48.10 -2.83 0.51
CA CYS A 467 46.82 -3.35 0.95
C CYS A 467 46.48 -2.74 2.31
N SER A 468 45.46 -1.90 2.36
CA SER A 468 45.02 -1.18 3.55
C SER A 468 43.50 -1.21 3.71
N GLU A 469 43.03 -0.85 4.89
CA GLU A 469 41.60 -0.66 5.17
C GLU A 469 41.34 0.83 5.39
N SER A 470 40.28 1.36 4.79
CA SER A 470 39.87 2.74 4.99
C SER A 470 38.36 2.86 4.92
N SER A 471 37.76 3.48 5.95
CA SER A 471 36.31 3.76 6.00
C SER A 471 35.42 2.53 5.83
N GLY A 472 35.86 1.36 6.31
CA GLY A 472 35.11 0.10 6.18
C GLY A 472 35.23 -0.59 4.82
N GLU A 473 36.13 -0.15 3.95
CA GLU A 473 36.43 -0.76 2.65
C GLU A 473 37.87 -1.32 2.62
N PHE A 474 38.07 -2.43 1.90
CA PHE A 474 39.42 -2.90 1.54
C PHE A 474 39.95 -2.04 0.40
N VAL A 475 41.13 -1.44 0.57
CA VAL A 475 41.79 -0.59 -0.42
C VAL A 475 43.08 -1.24 -0.90
N LEU A 476 43.12 -1.55 -2.20
CA LEU A 476 44.30 -2.03 -2.91
C LEU A 476 44.86 -0.90 -3.78
N LYS A 477 46.10 -0.48 -3.51
CA LYS A 477 46.83 0.47 -4.37
C LYS A 477 47.96 -0.24 -5.10
N ILE A 478 48.02 -0.09 -6.42
CA ILE A 478 49.09 -0.60 -7.28
C ILE A 478 49.70 0.59 -8.01
N GLN A 479 50.94 0.95 -7.65
CA GLN A 479 51.66 2.08 -8.21
C GLN A 479 52.91 1.62 -8.96
N ASP A 480 53.04 2.01 -10.22
CA ASP A 480 54.26 1.86 -11.01
C ASP A 480 54.95 3.22 -11.25
N LYS A 481 56.27 3.19 -11.44
CA LYS A 481 57.08 4.31 -11.96
C LYS A 481 57.31 4.19 -13.48
N GLY A 482 56.27 3.89 -14.24
CA GLY A 482 56.34 3.78 -15.69
C GLY A 482 56.31 5.14 -16.41
N MET A 483 56.13 5.09 -17.73
CA MET A 483 55.98 6.29 -18.57
C MET A 483 54.76 7.17 -18.25
N GLY A 484 53.78 6.65 -17.51
CA GLY A 484 52.52 7.33 -17.20
C GLY A 484 51.63 7.60 -18.40
N MET A 485 50.53 8.33 -18.19
CA MET A 485 49.50 8.63 -19.19
C MET A 485 49.10 10.12 -19.15
N ASP A 486 48.64 10.64 -20.29
CA ASP A 486 47.99 11.95 -20.36
C ASP A 486 46.49 11.88 -20.00
N GLU A 487 45.84 13.03 -19.76
CA GLU A 487 44.42 13.08 -19.37
C GLU A 487 43.49 12.41 -20.39
N ASN A 488 43.81 12.51 -21.69
CA ASN A 488 43.01 11.91 -22.75
C ASN A 488 43.05 10.38 -22.67
N ASN A 489 44.23 9.80 -22.46
CA ASN A 489 44.39 8.36 -22.30
C ASN A 489 43.75 7.86 -21.01
N ILE A 490 43.79 8.63 -19.92
CA ILE A 490 43.14 8.27 -18.64
C ILE A 490 41.62 8.16 -18.82
N ARG A 491 40.99 9.16 -19.48
CA ARG A 491 39.53 9.16 -19.72
C ARG A 491 39.04 7.98 -20.54
N ARG A 492 39.90 7.46 -21.41
CA ARG A 492 39.57 6.40 -22.37
C ARG A 492 40.19 5.05 -22.00
N LEU A 493 40.82 4.95 -20.83
CA LEU A 493 41.64 3.82 -20.42
C LEU A 493 40.87 2.48 -20.40
N PHE A 494 39.59 2.54 -20.03
CA PHE A 494 38.70 1.38 -19.95
C PHE A 494 37.83 1.21 -21.20
N GLU A 495 37.97 2.07 -22.22
CA GLU A 495 37.27 1.89 -23.50
C GLU A 495 37.84 0.66 -24.23
N PRO A 496 36.99 -0.26 -24.72
CA PRO A 496 37.46 -1.40 -25.52
C PRO A 496 38.24 -0.94 -26.76
N PHE A 497 39.29 -1.68 -27.12
CA PHE A 497 40.22 -1.40 -28.25
C PHE A 497 41.05 -0.12 -28.11
N HIS A 498 40.93 0.60 -27.00
CA HIS A 498 41.82 1.71 -26.72
C HIS A 498 43.18 1.19 -26.24
N THR A 499 44.24 1.49 -26.98
CA THR A 499 45.61 1.11 -26.62
C THR A 499 46.61 2.08 -27.23
N THR A 500 47.62 2.47 -26.46
CA THR A 500 48.80 3.21 -26.94
C THR A 500 49.94 2.26 -27.35
N LYS A 501 49.79 0.96 -27.08
CA LYS A 501 50.79 -0.08 -27.37
C LYS A 501 50.57 -0.65 -28.78
N SER A 502 51.65 -0.73 -29.57
CA SER A 502 51.63 -1.25 -30.95
C SER A 502 51.25 -2.73 -31.08
N LYS A 503 51.33 -3.51 -29.99
CA LYS A 503 51.01 -4.96 -29.94
C LYS A 503 49.83 -5.30 -29.02
N GLY A 504 49.18 -4.31 -28.41
CA GLY A 504 48.05 -4.54 -27.50
C GLY A 504 46.74 -4.76 -28.27
N THR A 505 45.86 -5.62 -27.76
CA THR A 505 44.50 -5.79 -28.28
C THR A 505 43.56 -4.66 -27.84
N GLY A 506 43.96 -3.90 -26.80
CA GLY A 506 43.12 -2.87 -26.18
C GLY A 506 41.90 -3.41 -25.43
N LEU A 507 41.78 -4.74 -25.27
CA LEU A 507 40.69 -5.38 -24.53
C LEU A 507 41.01 -5.62 -23.06
N GLY A 508 42.29 -5.77 -22.71
CA GLY A 508 42.71 -6.18 -21.36
C GLY A 508 42.14 -5.27 -20.26
N LEU A 509 42.33 -3.95 -20.35
CA LEU A 509 41.85 -3.04 -19.30
C LEU A 509 40.31 -2.91 -19.28
N ALA A 510 39.64 -3.05 -20.42
CA ALA A 510 38.17 -3.13 -20.46
C ALA A 510 37.66 -4.41 -19.76
N ILE A 511 38.34 -5.54 -19.92
CA ILE A 511 38.03 -6.79 -19.19
C ILE A 511 38.31 -6.62 -17.69
N THR A 512 39.46 -6.02 -17.33
CA THR A 512 39.79 -5.69 -15.94
C THR A 512 38.69 -4.84 -15.30
N HIS A 513 38.23 -3.77 -15.97
CA HIS A 513 37.16 -2.92 -15.47
C HIS A 513 35.87 -3.70 -15.24
N LYS A 514 35.48 -4.53 -16.22
CA LYS A 514 34.29 -5.39 -16.10
C LYS A 514 34.40 -6.37 -14.93
N ILE A 515 35.56 -6.99 -14.74
CA ILE A 515 35.80 -7.89 -13.61
C ILE A 515 35.64 -7.12 -12.29
N LEU A 516 36.25 -5.94 -12.16
CA LEU A 516 36.17 -5.13 -10.95
C LEU A 516 34.74 -4.63 -10.67
N GLU A 517 34.02 -4.20 -11.70
CA GLU A 517 32.61 -3.79 -11.62
C GLU A 517 31.70 -4.95 -11.19
N ASN A 518 31.91 -6.15 -11.72
CA ASN A 518 31.20 -7.36 -11.28
C ASN A 518 31.48 -7.70 -9.80
N HIS A 519 32.63 -7.29 -9.26
CA HIS A 519 32.98 -7.41 -7.84
C HIS A 519 32.55 -6.20 -7.01
N GLN A 520 31.71 -5.31 -7.57
CA GLN A 520 31.25 -4.07 -6.94
C GLN A 520 32.41 -3.19 -6.45
N ALA A 521 33.56 -3.28 -7.13
CA ALA A 521 34.76 -2.56 -6.74
C ALA A 521 34.80 -1.17 -7.37
N ASN A 522 35.14 -0.16 -6.58
CA ASN A 522 35.35 1.19 -7.07
C ASN A 522 36.81 1.36 -7.51
N VAL A 523 37.04 1.78 -8.76
CA VAL A 523 38.38 1.91 -9.35
C VAL A 523 38.69 3.37 -9.65
N PHE A 524 39.82 3.85 -9.18
CA PHE A 524 40.36 5.17 -9.46
C PHE A 524 41.77 5.04 -10.05
N VAL A 525 42.11 5.89 -11.01
CA VAL A 525 43.42 5.89 -11.66
C VAL A 525 44.01 7.29 -11.62
N GLU A 526 45.20 7.40 -11.05
CA GLU A 526 46.00 8.62 -11.00
C GLU A 526 47.26 8.40 -11.85
N SER A 527 47.50 9.24 -12.84
CA SER A 527 48.70 9.13 -13.69
C SER A 527 49.08 10.47 -14.29
N ALA A 528 50.38 10.69 -14.45
CA ALA A 528 50.93 11.80 -15.21
C ALA A 528 52.12 11.32 -16.04
N VAL A 529 52.32 11.93 -17.21
CA VAL A 529 53.40 11.57 -18.13
C VAL A 529 54.76 11.75 -17.43
N GLY A 530 55.53 10.67 -17.36
CA GLY A 530 56.85 10.62 -16.71
C GLY A 530 56.84 10.39 -15.20
N GLU A 531 55.67 10.38 -14.54
CA GLU A 531 55.56 10.15 -13.09
C GLU A 531 55.04 8.75 -12.73
N GLY A 532 54.51 8.01 -13.71
CA GLY A 532 53.96 6.66 -13.54
C GLY A 532 52.44 6.63 -13.40
N THR A 533 51.91 5.48 -12.96
CA THR A 533 50.48 5.25 -12.83
C THR A 533 50.16 4.59 -11.49
N THR A 534 49.07 5.02 -10.84
CA THR A 534 48.54 4.45 -9.61
C THR A 534 47.09 4.02 -9.82
N PHE A 535 46.83 2.72 -9.67
CA PHE A 535 45.48 2.17 -9.57
C PHE A 535 45.08 2.07 -8.09
N ILE A 536 43.90 2.57 -7.76
CA ILE A 536 43.30 2.50 -6.42
C ILE A 536 41.98 1.75 -6.57
N ILE A 537 41.91 0.56 -6.00
CA ILE A 537 40.76 -0.35 -6.11
C ILE A 537 40.18 -0.54 -4.72
N LYS A 538 38.89 -0.27 -4.55
CA LYS A 538 38.19 -0.40 -3.28
C LYS A 538 37.13 -1.48 -3.34
N PHE A 539 37.10 -2.39 -2.36
CA PHE A 539 36.13 -3.47 -2.24
C PHE A 539 35.37 -3.35 -0.92
N GLN A 540 34.12 -3.80 -0.92
CA GLN A 540 33.37 -4.03 0.32
C GLN A 540 33.97 -5.23 1.08
N LEU A 541 34.02 -5.13 2.40
CA LEU A 541 34.47 -6.22 3.26
C LEU A 541 33.41 -7.34 3.30
N ALA A 542 33.86 -8.58 3.42
CA ALA A 542 32.96 -9.68 3.73
C ALA A 542 32.47 -9.54 5.18
N ASP A 543 31.15 -9.60 5.40
CA ASP A 543 30.58 -9.64 6.75
C ASP A 543 31.07 -10.89 7.49
N ASP A 544 31.85 -10.68 8.57
CA ASP A 544 32.39 -11.75 9.40
C ASP A 544 31.32 -12.38 10.33
N ASP A 545 30.12 -11.80 10.43
CA ASP A 545 29.06 -12.19 11.38
C ASP A 545 28.01 -13.18 10.85
N ASN A 546 28.22 -13.81 9.69
CA ASN A 546 27.29 -14.82 9.18
C ASN A 546 27.73 -16.24 9.59
N PRO A 547 27.06 -16.92 10.56
CA PRO A 547 27.46 -18.23 11.10
C PRO A 547 27.42 -19.38 10.07
N GLY A 548 27.00 -19.12 8.83
CA GLY A 548 27.11 -20.06 7.71
C GLY A 548 28.55 -20.26 7.19
N ASN A 549 29.47 -19.34 7.49
CA ASN A 549 30.86 -19.43 6.99
C ASN A 549 31.77 -20.29 7.87
N GLU A 550 31.48 -20.47 9.16
CA GLU A 550 32.24 -21.40 10.02
C GLU A 550 32.02 -22.87 9.64
N ALA A 551 30.86 -23.21 9.07
CA ALA A 551 30.53 -24.58 8.68
C ALA A 551 31.32 -25.11 7.46
N LYS A 552 31.91 -24.22 6.65
CA LYS A 552 32.83 -24.63 5.57
C LYS A 552 34.28 -24.78 6.02
N ILE A 553 34.67 -24.18 7.15
CA ILE A 553 36.05 -24.18 7.67
C ILE A 553 36.43 -25.56 8.22
N SER A 554 35.47 -26.39 8.60
CA SER A 554 35.71 -27.71 9.20
C SER A 554 35.79 -28.89 8.22
N GLN A 555 35.64 -28.66 6.90
CA GLN A 555 35.74 -29.74 5.89
C GLN A 555 37.00 -29.69 5.02
N VAL A 556 37.89 -28.73 5.23
CA VAL A 556 39.22 -28.70 4.58
C VAL A 556 40.28 -28.46 5.65
N SER A 557 40.55 -29.49 6.46
CA SER A 557 41.76 -29.62 7.27
C SER A 557 42.13 -31.10 7.35
#